data_AF-A0A7W0XXE7-F1
#
_entry.id   AF-A0A7W0XXE7-F1
#
_cell.length_a   1.000
_cell.length_b   1.000
_cell.length_c   1.000
_cell.angle_alpha   90.00
_cell.angle_beta   90.00
_cell.angle_gamma   90.00
#
_symmetry.space_group_name_H-M   'P 1'
#
loop_
_entity.id
_entity.type
_entity.pdbx_description
1 polymer ?
#
loop_
_entity_poly.entity_id
_entity_poly.type
_entity_poly.pdbx_seq_one_letter_code
_entity_poly.pdbx_strand_id
1 'polypeptide(L)'
;MARTSRAGQLQRIRRGAYVAPSTQPPEARDVHRRLIEATVKQGSTEAVVSHMSAAVLHGLPIWTDSLSRVHVTRDRGHGGKVRRYVHLHATPLAEDELTEIDGLRVTTMARTVVDLGRSLTQLRSVPIGDAALAQGLSIDELERAVARAAGRSGIGAARRMAAFCDGRSESVGESTSRVVFSQVGIPAPSLQYEVLSA
;
A
#
# COMPACT_ATOMS: atom_id res chain seq x y z
N MET A 1 -6.80 11.97 49.36
CA MET A 1 -6.61 13.32 48.81
C MET A 1 -6.48 13.24 47.30
N ALA A 2 -7.60 13.51 46.62
CA ALA A 2 -7.73 13.48 45.17
C ALA A 2 -6.93 14.61 44.51
N ARG A 3 -6.16 14.29 43.47
CA ARG A 3 -5.57 15.28 42.57
C ARG A 3 -6.20 15.07 41.19
N THR A 4 -7.21 15.88 40.94
CA THR A 4 -7.95 16.04 39.69
C THR A 4 -6.99 16.41 38.56
N SER A 5 -6.95 15.62 37.49
CA SER A 5 -6.51 16.12 36.17
C SER A 5 -7.61 15.83 35.16
N ARG A 6 -8.26 16.92 34.71
CA ARG A 6 -9.07 16.99 33.50
C ARG A 6 -8.10 17.01 32.31
N ALA A 7 -7.90 15.89 31.64
CA ALA A 7 -7.31 15.82 30.30
C ALA A 7 -7.73 14.52 29.62
N GLY A 8 -8.14 14.61 28.36
CA GLY A 8 -8.78 13.54 27.58
C GLY A 8 -8.10 12.18 27.69
N GLN A 9 -8.91 11.16 27.96
CA GLN A 9 -8.49 9.76 28.03
C GLN A 9 -7.92 9.30 26.70
N LEU A 10 -6.59 9.26 26.59
CA LEU A 10 -5.89 8.71 25.44
C LEU A 10 -6.30 7.24 25.23
N GLN A 11 -6.98 6.93 24.12
CA GLN A 11 -7.33 5.57 23.75
C GLN A 11 -6.08 4.86 23.20
N ARG A 12 -5.77 3.70 23.77
CA ARG A 12 -4.56 2.94 23.45
C ARG A 12 -4.78 2.04 22.24
N ILE A 13 -4.04 2.27 21.15
CA ILE A 13 -4.05 1.41 19.95
C ILE A 13 -3.06 0.25 20.15
N ARG A 14 -1.87 0.54 20.71
CA ARG A 14 -0.90 -0.48 21.16
C ARG A 14 0.05 0.07 22.24
N ARG A 15 0.99 -0.75 22.73
CA ARG A 15 2.07 -0.25 23.61
C ARG A 15 2.88 0.82 22.87
N GLY A 16 2.85 2.05 23.37
CA GLY A 16 3.56 3.20 22.78
C GLY A 16 2.87 3.88 21.60
N ALA A 17 1.58 3.61 21.35
CA ALA A 17 0.77 4.38 20.37
C ALA A 17 -0.62 4.66 20.96
N TYR A 18 -0.97 5.95 21.02
CA TYR A 18 -2.17 6.46 21.68
C TYR A 18 -2.88 7.47 20.77
N VAL A 19 -4.21 7.48 20.79
CA VAL A 19 -5.07 8.47 20.11
C VAL A 19 -5.81 9.32 21.14
N ALA A 20 -5.99 10.61 20.85
CA ALA A 20 -6.93 11.42 21.60
C ALA A 20 -8.36 10.86 21.39
N PRO A 21 -9.21 10.88 22.42
CA PRO A 21 -10.57 10.38 22.30
C PRO A 21 -11.36 11.28 21.33
N SER A 22 -11.93 10.69 20.28
CA SER A 22 -12.79 11.35 19.30
C SER A 22 -14.21 10.78 19.34
N THR A 23 -15.19 11.60 18.98
CA THR A 23 -16.62 11.22 18.91
C THR A 23 -16.93 10.28 17.74
N GLN A 24 -16.07 10.24 16.72
CA GLN A 24 -16.11 9.29 15.62
C GLN A 24 -14.91 8.35 15.71
N PRO A 25 -15.08 7.04 15.45
CA PRO A 25 -13.96 6.12 15.37
C PRO A 25 -13.01 6.59 14.26
N PRO A 26 -11.69 6.61 14.50
CA PRO A 26 -10.74 7.07 13.50
C PRO A 26 -10.78 6.16 12.27
N GLU A 27 -10.61 6.74 11.08
CA GLU A 27 -10.56 5.99 9.84
C GLU A 27 -9.42 4.95 9.88
N ALA A 28 -9.63 3.79 9.26
CA ALA A 28 -8.65 2.70 9.29
C ALA A 28 -7.27 3.14 8.75
N ARG A 29 -7.26 4.07 7.78
CA ARG A 29 -6.05 4.69 7.24
C ARG A 29 -5.28 5.48 8.30
N ASP A 30 -5.97 6.32 9.08
CA ASP A 30 -5.36 7.13 10.14
C ASP A 30 -4.82 6.29 11.28
N VAL A 31 -5.57 5.28 11.69
CA VAL A 31 -5.12 4.30 12.69
C VAL A 31 -3.83 3.63 12.20
N HIS A 32 -3.80 3.22 10.93
CA HIS A 32 -2.64 2.55 10.37
C HIS A 32 -1.43 3.47 10.24
N ARG A 33 -1.62 4.74 9.84
CA ARG A 33 -0.56 5.75 9.77
C ARG A 33 0.10 5.93 11.14
N ARG A 34 -0.69 6.07 12.21
CA ARG A 34 -0.17 6.14 13.60
C ARG A 34 0.56 4.86 14.02
N LEU A 35 0.07 3.70 13.58
CA LEU A 35 0.76 2.42 13.83
C LEU A 35 2.11 2.37 13.12
N ILE A 36 2.22 2.88 11.89
CA ILE A 36 3.48 2.99 11.14
C ILE A 36 4.47 3.85 11.93
N GLU A 37 4.10 5.08 12.28
CA GLU A 37 4.97 6.01 13.02
C GLU A 37 5.51 5.40 14.32
N ALA A 38 4.61 4.83 15.13
CA ALA A 38 5.01 4.20 16.38
C ALA A 38 5.94 2.99 16.14
N THR A 39 5.78 2.30 15.01
CA THR A 39 6.56 1.09 14.67
C THR A 39 7.95 1.45 14.21
N VAL A 40 8.07 2.49 13.38
CA VAL A 40 9.36 3.03 12.95
C VAL A 40 10.13 3.59 14.15
N LYS A 41 9.46 4.36 15.03
CA LYS A 41 10.09 4.92 16.26
C LYS A 41 10.63 3.87 17.25
N GLN A 42 10.04 2.67 17.28
CA GLN A 42 10.48 1.58 18.17
C GLN A 42 11.38 0.56 17.47
N GLY A 43 11.54 0.67 16.14
CA GLY A 43 12.28 -0.26 15.31
C GLY A 43 13.75 0.12 15.15
N SER A 44 14.46 -0.66 14.32
CA SER A 44 15.78 -0.25 13.81
C SER A 44 15.59 0.85 12.76
N THR A 45 16.52 1.80 12.71
CA THR A 45 16.59 2.91 11.73
C THR A 45 16.70 2.44 10.26
N GLU A 46 17.01 1.16 10.04
CA GLU A 46 17.17 0.56 8.71
C GLU A 46 15.87 0.03 8.09
N ALA A 47 14.74 0.04 8.81
CA ALA A 47 13.48 -0.50 8.30
C ALA A 47 12.75 0.52 7.41
N VAL A 48 12.46 0.14 6.16
CA VAL A 48 11.73 0.95 5.18
C VAL A 48 10.26 0.53 5.15
N VAL A 49 9.34 1.50 5.23
CA VAL A 49 7.89 1.23 5.11
C VAL A 49 7.57 0.74 3.70
N SER A 50 6.80 -0.35 3.57
CA SER A 50 6.59 -1.01 2.27
C SER A 50 5.19 -1.63 2.15
N HIS A 51 4.87 -2.20 0.98
CA HIS A 51 3.62 -2.91 0.71
C HIS A 51 2.38 -2.08 1.11
N MET A 52 1.39 -2.67 1.79
CA MET A 52 0.14 -1.99 2.14
C MET A 52 0.35 -0.80 3.08
N SER A 53 1.39 -0.83 3.91
CA SER A 53 1.76 0.34 4.72
C SER A 53 2.31 1.48 3.87
N ALA A 54 3.10 1.19 2.83
CA ALA A 54 3.55 2.21 1.88
C ALA A 54 2.38 2.72 1.02
N ALA A 55 1.46 1.86 0.59
CA ALA A 55 0.26 2.27 -0.14
C ALA A 55 -0.60 3.26 0.66
N VAL A 56 -0.73 3.06 1.98
CA VAL A 56 -1.37 4.03 2.89
C VAL A 56 -0.68 5.40 2.86
N LEU A 57 0.67 5.42 2.84
CA LEU A 57 1.43 6.68 2.82
C LEU A 57 1.39 7.37 1.45
N HIS A 58 1.44 6.61 0.35
CA HIS A 58 1.26 7.09 -1.02
C HIS A 58 -0.18 7.49 -1.35
N GLY A 59 -1.15 7.28 -0.44
CA GLY A 59 -2.55 7.60 -0.68
C GLY A 59 -3.27 6.67 -1.65
N LEU A 60 -2.68 5.52 -2.00
CA LEU A 60 -3.25 4.52 -2.90
C LEU A 60 -4.45 3.78 -2.29
N PRO A 61 -5.31 3.12 -3.11
CA PRO A 61 -6.38 2.27 -2.63
C PRO A 61 -5.91 1.22 -1.62
N ILE A 62 -6.71 1.00 -0.58
CA ILE A 62 -6.40 0.12 0.54
C ILE A 62 -7.58 -0.79 0.87
N TRP A 63 -7.28 -1.96 1.43
CA TRP A 63 -8.27 -2.88 1.98
C TRP A 63 -8.09 -2.94 3.48
N THR A 64 -9.16 -2.69 4.24
CA THR A 64 -9.11 -2.62 5.71
C THR A 64 -8.63 -3.91 6.36
N ASP A 65 -8.97 -5.06 5.77
CA ASP A 65 -8.48 -6.39 6.18
C ASP A 65 -6.95 -6.55 6.05
N SER A 66 -6.31 -5.70 5.23
CA SER A 66 -4.88 -5.70 4.95
C SER A 66 -4.10 -4.75 5.87
N LEU A 67 -4.78 -4.05 6.80
CA LEU A 67 -4.17 -3.09 7.73
C LEU A 67 -3.92 -3.64 9.14
N SER A 68 -4.08 -4.95 9.34
CA SER A 68 -3.86 -5.58 10.66
C SER A 68 -2.39 -5.54 11.14
N ARG A 69 -1.44 -5.31 10.25
CA ARG A 69 0.01 -5.27 10.54
C ARG A 69 0.69 -4.16 9.76
N VAL A 70 1.70 -3.54 10.36
CA VAL A 70 2.61 -2.64 9.65
C VAL A 70 3.59 -3.45 8.81
N HIS A 71 3.72 -3.13 7.53
CA HIS A 71 4.65 -3.77 6.61
C HIS A 71 5.92 -2.94 6.47
N VAL A 72 7.07 -3.56 6.76
CA VAL A 72 8.39 -2.95 6.59
C VAL A 72 9.31 -3.92 5.87
N THR A 73 10.22 -3.40 5.04
CA THR A 73 11.27 -4.17 4.38
C THR A 73 12.62 -3.75 4.94
N ARG A 74 13.51 -4.73 5.14
CA ARG A 74 14.94 -4.47 5.36
C ARG A 74 15.72 -4.95 4.15
N ASP A 75 16.74 -4.17 3.79
CA ASP A 75 17.66 -4.47 2.71
C ASP A 75 18.58 -5.66 3.07
N ARG A 76 18.11 -6.87 2.78
CA ARG A 76 18.85 -8.12 2.98
C ARG A 76 18.14 -9.28 2.27
N GLY A 77 18.88 -10.36 2.00
CA GLY A 77 18.37 -11.51 1.25
C GLY A 77 17.46 -12.48 2.01
N HIS A 78 17.46 -12.47 3.35
CA HIS A 78 16.72 -13.46 4.14
C HIS A 78 16.31 -12.96 5.54
N GLY A 79 15.51 -13.77 6.25
CA GLY A 79 15.15 -13.57 7.65
C GLY A 79 13.93 -12.69 7.90
N GLY A 80 13.01 -12.62 6.92
CA GLY A 80 11.69 -12.02 7.13
C GLY A 80 10.97 -12.64 8.34
N LYS A 81 10.10 -11.87 8.99
CA LYS A 81 9.39 -12.32 10.20
C LYS A 81 8.01 -11.69 10.30
N VAL A 82 7.00 -12.53 10.46
CA VAL A 82 5.66 -12.09 10.81
C VAL A 82 5.54 -12.08 12.33
N ARG A 83 5.16 -10.94 12.89
CA ARG A 83 4.79 -10.78 14.31
C ARG A 83 3.33 -10.32 14.38
N ARG A 84 2.80 -10.20 15.60
CA ARG A 84 1.41 -9.79 15.82
C ARG A 84 1.03 -8.48 15.12
N TYR A 85 1.90 -7.47 15.14
CA TYR A 85 1.62 -6.12 14.63
C TYR A 85 2.54 -5.67 13.49
N VAL A 86 3.54 -6.46 13.13
CA VAL A 86 4.55 -6.09 12.13
C VAL A 86 4.82 -7.28 11.22
N HIS A 87 4.82 -7.04 9.92
CA HIS A 87 5.34 -7.95 8.92
C HIS A 87 6.67 -7.38 8.42
N LEU A 88 7.76 -8.03 8.81
CA LEU A 88 9.10 -7.72 8.32
C LEU A 88 9.41 -8.56 7.09
N HIS A 89 9.56 -7.89 5.95
CA HIS A 89 10.08 -8.45 4.71
C HIS A 89 11.60 -8.36 4.67
N ALA A 90 12.22 -9.31 3.99
CA ALA A 90 13.65 -9.32 3.71
C ALA A 90 13.81 -9.40 2.19
N THR A 91 14.14 -8.28 1.58
CA THR A 91 14.32 -8.19 0.13
C THR A 91 15.32 -7.07 -0.15
N PRO A 92 16.24 -7.24 -1.12
CA PRO A 92 17.13 -6.16 -1.51
C PRO A 92 16.37 -4.87 -1.88
N LEU A 93 16.88 -3.74 -1.41
CA LEU A 93 16.41 -2.40 -1.69
C LEU A 93 17.59 -1.60 -2.23
N ALA A 94 17.47 -1.07 -3.44
CA ALA A 94 18.43 -0.06 -3.90
C ALA A 94 17.95 1.34 -3.52
N GLU A 95 18.86 2.31 -3.51
CA GLU A 95 18.56 3.69 -3.08
C GLU A 95 17.49 4.37 -3.96
N ASP A 96 17.47 4.11 -5.27
CA ASP A 96 16.45 4.58 -6.22
C ASP A 96 15.07 3.92 -6.03
N GLU A 97 14.98 2.94 -5.14
CA GLU A 97 13.75 2.25 -4.73
C GLU A 97 13.16 2.83 -3.44
N LEU A 98 13.81 3.87 -2.89
CA LEU A 98 13.46 4.52 -1.64
C LEU A 98 13.03 5.97 -1.89
N THR A 99 12.10 6.43 -1.06
CA THR A 99 11.66 7.82 -0.98
C THR A 99 11.33 8.17 0.47
N GLU A 100 11.00 9.42 0.73
CA GLU A 100 10.58 9.89 2.05
C GLU A 100 9.19 10.51 1.98
N ILE A 101 8.32 10.15 2.93
CA ILE A 101 6.99 10.74 3.11
C ILE A 101 6.83 11.05 4.59
N ASP A 102 6.55 12.30 4.92
CA ASP A 102 6.36 12.77 6.31
C ASP A 102 7.52 12.36 7.25
N GLY A 103 8.77 12.38 6.76
CA GLY A 103 9.96 12.00 7.53
C GLY A 103 10.16 10.48 7.69
N LEU A 104 9.36 9.64 7.03
CA LEU A 104 9.46 8.19 7.05
C LEU A 104 10.13 7.70 5.77
N ARG A 105 11.11 6.79 5.88
CA ARG A 105 11.65 6.06 4.72
C ARG A 105 10.59 5.09 4.19
N VAL A 106 10.21 5.24 2.93
CA VAL A 106 9.17 4.44 2.26
C VAL A 106 9.72 3.88 0.94
N THR A 107 9.23 2.72 0.49
CA THR A 107 9.46 2.29 -0.88
C THR A 107 8.83 3.26 -1.87
N THR A 108 9.46 3.51 -3.02
CA THR A 108 8.86 4.32 -4.10
C THR A 108 7.50 3.76 -4.52
N MET A 109 6.68 4.60 -5.18
CA MET A 109 5.36 4.19 -5.66
C MET A 109 5.46 2.98 -6.60
N ALA A 110 6.37 3.01 -7.58
CA ALA A 110 6.61 1.88 -8.50
C ALA A 110 6.95 0.58 -7.74
N ARG A 111 7.88 0.64 -6.78
CA ARG A 111 8.26 -0.50 -5.96
C ARG A 111 7.10 -1.03 -5.12
N THR A 112 6.32 -0.13 -4.54
CA THR A 112 5.15 -0.45 -3.72
C THR A 112 4.10 -1.20 -4.55
N VAL A 113 3.80 -0.71 -5.75
CA VAL A 113 2.86 -1.33 -6.69
C VAL A 113 3.33 -2.73 -7.09
N VAL A 114 4.62 -2.90 -7.41
CA VAL A 114 5.18 -4.21 -7.77
C VAL A 114 5.13 -5.20 -6.61
N ASP A 115 5.51 -4.79 -5.39
CA ASP A 115 5.46 -5.67 -4.22
C ASP A 115 4.02 -6.11 -3.89
N LEU A 116 3.03 -5.23 -4.08
CA LEU A 116 1.62 -5.56 -3.94
C LEU A 116 1.11 -6.44 -5.09
N GLY A 117 1.53 -6.19 -6.33
CA GLY A 117 1.23 -7.03 -7.48
C GLY A 117 1.77 -8.46 -7.37
N ARG A 118 2.87 -8.65 -6.63
CA ARG A 118 3.45 -9.96 -6.36
C ARG A 118 2.68 -10.76 -5.31
N SER A 119 1.94 -10.08 -4.44
CA SER A 119 1.36 -10.68 -3.21
C SER A 119 -0.17 -10.64 -3.14
N LEU A 120 -0.82 -9.83 -3.97
CA LEU A 120 -2.27 -9.71 -4.04
C LEU A 120 -2.83 -10.32 -5.33
N THR A 121 -4.13 -10.64 -5.32
CA THR A 121 -4.87 -11.01 -6.53
C THR A 121 -5.00 -9.79 -7.46
N GLN A 122 -5.21 -10.02 -8.77
CA GLN A 122 -5.41 -8.94 -9.73
C GLN A 122 -6.59 -8.02 -9.36
N LEU A 123 -7.66 -8.58 -8.79
CA LEU A 123 -8.82 -7.82 -8.31
C LEU A 123 -8.46 -6.77 -7.25
N ARG A 124 -7.34 -6.93 -6.54
CA ARG A 124 -6.84 -5.94 -5.59
C ARG A 124 -5.64 -5.17 -6.12
N SER A 125 -4.72 -5.82 -6.85
CA SER A 125 -3.49 -5.16 -7.29
C SER A 125 -3.68 -4.24 -8.50
N VAL A 126 -4.61 -4.52 -9.42
CA VAL A 126 -4.88 -3.63 -10.57
C VAL A 126 -5.43 -2.27 -10.13
N PRO A 127 -6.44 -2.17 -9.24
CA PRO A 127 -6.88 -0.87 -8.73
C PRO A 127 -5.77 -0.03 -8.09
N ILE A 128 -4.79 -0.68 -7.43
CA ILE A 128 -3.61 0.01 -6.88
C ILE A 128 -2.74 0.57 -8.01
N GLY A 129 -2.46 -0.25 -9.04
CA GLY A 129 -1.66 0.16 -10.19
C GLY A 129 -2.32 1.28 -10.98
N ASP A 130 -3.60 1.16 -11.31
CA ASP A 130 -4.38 2.21 -12.01
C ASP A 130 -4.34 3.54 -11.24
N ALA A 131 -4.59 3.50 -9.93
CA ALA A 131 -4.51 4.70 -9.10
C ALA A 131 -3.10 5.30 -9.04
N ALA A 132 -2.05 4.48 -9.04
CA ALA A 132 -0.68 4.96 -9.08
C ALA A 132 -0.37 5.67 -10.40
N LEU A 133 -0.81 5.10 -11.53
CA LEU A 133 -0.67 5.72 -12.86
C LEU A 133 -1.44 7.05 -12.93
N ALA A 134 -2.67 7.08 -12.42
CA ALA A 134 -3.47 8.30 -12.34
C ALA A 134 -2.83 9.39 -11.46
N GLN A 135 -2.03 9.01 -10.46
CA GLN A 135 -1.25 9.91 -9.60
C GLN A 135 0.12 10.30 -10.19
N GLY A 136 0.42 9.90 -11.43
CA GLY A 136 1.62 10.32 -12.15
C GLY A 136 2.76 9.30 -12.17
N LEU A 137 2.57 8.06 -11.69
CA LEU A 137 3.52 6.98 -11.98
C LEU A 137 3.53 6.73 -13.49
N SER A 138 4.71 6.76 -14.12
CA SER A 138 4.80 6.40 -15.54
C SER A 138 4.80 4.88 -15.75
N ILE A 139 4.32 4.45 -16.92
CA ILE A 139 4.40 3.05 -17.35
C ILE A 139 5.85 2.57 -17.37
N ASP A 140 6.78 3.38 -17.89
CA ASP A 140 8.21 3.07 -17.93
C ASP A 140 8.80 2.82 -16.53
N GLU A 141 8.42 3.61 -15.52
CA GLU A 141 8.84 3.37 -14.13
C GLU A 141 8.28 2.06 -13.58
N LEU A 142 7.02 1.76 -13.86
CA LEU A 142 6.39 0.51 -13.45
C LEU A 142 7.06 -0.70 -14.11
N GLU A 143 7.32 -0.64 -15.41
CA GLU A 143 7.99 -1.70 -16.16
C GLU A 143 9.42 -1.93 -15.68
N ARG A 144 10.18 -0.85 -15.43
CA ARG A 144 11.53 -0.94 -14.83
C ARG A 144 11.50 -1.60 -13.46
N ALA A 145 10.53 -1.25 -12.61
CA ALA A 145 10.37 -1.88 -11.30
C ALA A 145 10.01 -3.37 -11.41
N VAL A 146 9.16 -3.75 -12.37
CA VAL A 146 8.83 -5.15 -12.67
C VAL A 146 10.06 -5.91 -13.16
N ALA A 147 10.84 -5.33 -14.07
CA ALA A 147 12.07 -5.95 -14.57
C ALA A 147 13.08 -6.17 -13.44
N ARG A 148 13.24 -5.18 -12.54
CA ARG A 148 14.14 -5.27 -11.39
C ARG A 148 13.73 -6.33 -10.36
N ALA A 149 12.43 -6.62 -10.27
CA ALA A 149 11.91 -7.68 -9.41
C ALA A 149 12.02 -9.09 -10.03
N ALA A 150 12.72 -9.26 -11.17
CA ALA A 150 12.95 -10.56 -11.79
C ALA A 150 13.53 -11.59 -10.79
N GLY A 151 13.07 -12.84 -10.91
CA GLY A 151 13.47 -13.95 -10.03
C GLY A 151 12.80 -13.92 -8.64
N ARG A 152 12.11 -12.85 -8.25
CA ARG A 152 11.40 -12.81 -6.97
C ARG A 152 10.09 -13.59 -7.04
N SER A 153 9.72 -14.24 -5.94
CA SER A 153 8.43 -14.95 -5.84
C SER A 153 7.26 -14.01 -6.16
N GLY A 154 6.27 -14.52 -6.91
CA GLY A 154 5.09 -13.77 -7.33
C GLY A 154 5.29 -12.83 -8.53
N ILE A 155 6.50 -12.74 -9.12
CA ILE A 155 6.76 -11.77 -10.21
C ILE A 155 5.88 -11.98 -11.43
N GLY A 156 5.48 -13.22 -11.74
CA GLY A 156 4.52 -13.50 -12.83
C GLY A 156 3.16 -12.84 -12.61
N ALA A 157 2.68 -12.74 -11.35
CA ALA A 157 1.44 -12.05 -11.02
C ALA A 157 1.59 -10.53 -11.17
N ALA A 158 2.72 -9.97 -10.72
CA ALA A 158 2.99 -8.54 -10.89
C ALA A 158 3.13 -8.14 -12.37
N ARG A 159 3.75 -8.97 -13.21
CA ARG A 159 3.82 -8.74 -14.67
C ARG A 159 2.43 -8.67 -15.29
N ARG A 160 1.55 -9.63 -14.96
CA ARG A 160 0.16 -9.65 -15.44
C ARG A 160 -0.65 -8.46 -14.93
N MET A 161 -0.42 -8.03 -13.68
CA MET A 161 -1.05 -6.83 -13.14
C MET A 161 -0.57 -5.58 -13.88
N ALA A 162 0.75 -5.39 -14.04
CA ALA A 162 1.31 -4.22 -14.71
C ALA A 162 0.83 -4.10 -16.17
N ALA A 163 0.82 -5.21 -16.91
CA ALA A 163 0.29 -5.26 -18.28
C ALA A 163 -1.22 -4.98 -18.38
N PHE A 164 -1.95 -5.08 -17.27
CA PHE A 164 -3.38 -4.83 -17.22
C PHE A 164 -3.71 -3.39 -16.76
N CYS A 165 -2.78 -2.70 -16.12
CA CYS A 165 -3.03 -1.38 -15.55
C CYS A 165 -3.33 -0.34 -16.64
N ASP A 166 -4.22 0.58 -16.32
CA ASP A 166 -4.60 1.73 -17.15
C ASP A 166 -4.93 2.92 -16.25
N GLY A 167 -4.15 3.99 -16.38
CA GLY A 167 -4.31 5.21 -15.56
C GLY A 167 -5.57 6.01 -15.85
N ARG A 168 -6.39 5.61 -16.83
CA ARG A 168 -7.69 6.25 -17.14
C ARG A 168 -8.83 5.74 -16.29
N SER A 169 -8.63 4.71 -15.46
CA SER A 169 -9.65 4.24 -14.52
C SER A 169 -9.92 5.30 -13.45
N GLU A 170 -11.17 5.71 -13.28
CA GLU A 170 -11.55 6.78 -12.35
C GLU A 170 -11.89 6.24 -10.96
N SER A 171 -12.05 4.91 -10.83
CA SER A 171 -12.43 4.30 -9.56
C SER A 171 -11.93 2.86 -9.37
N VAL A 172 -11.86 2.43 -8.10
CA VAL A 172 -11.58 1.02 -7.75
C VAL A 172 -12.63 0.08 -8.36
N GLY A 173 -13.88 0.52 -8.45
CA GLY A 173 -14.97 -0.25 -9.05
C GLY A 173 -14.75 -0.52 -10.53
N GLU A 174 -14.35 0.48 -11.31
CA GLU A 174 -14.02 0.34 -12.73
C GLU A 174 -12.84 -0.59 -12.96
N SER A 175 -11.73 -0.40 -12.23
CA SER A 175 -10.56 -1.27 -12.29
C SER A 175 -10.94 -2.73 -11.99
N THR A 176 -11.76 -2.94 -10.96
CA THR A 176 -12.21 -4.29 -10.58
C THR A 176 -13.11 -4.91 -11.64
N SER A 177 -14.07 -4.16 -12.18
CA SER A 177 -14.96 -4.61 -13.26
C SER A 177 -14.19 -5.01 -14.51
N ARG A 178 -13.16 -4.23 -14.90
CA ARG A 178 -12.27 -4.58 -16.02
C ARG A 178 -11.61 -5.94 -15.81
N VAL A 179 -11.05 -6.18 -14.63
CA VAL A 179 -10.42 -7.47 -14.29
C VAL A 179 -11.44 -8.60 -14.36
N VAL A 180 -12.64 -8.42 -13.80
CA VAL A 180 -13.70 -9.44 -13.83
C VAL A 180 -14.10 -9.75 -15.27
N PHE A 181 -14.36 -8.74 -16.10
CA PHE A 181 -14.79 -8.94 -17.50
C PHE A 181 -13.73 -9.71 -18.29
N SER A 182 -12.46 -9.35 -18.12
CA SER A 182 -11.35 -10.07 -18.73
C SER A 182 -11.28 -11.54 -18.27
N GLN A 183 -11.58 -11.83 -17.00
CA GLN A 183 -11.57 -13.20 -16.47
C GLN A 183 -12.72 -14.07 -16.98
N VAL A 184 -13.88 -13.47 -17.29
CA VAL A 184 -15.05 -14.19 -17.82
C VAL A 184 -15.13 -14.17 -19.35
N GLY A 185 -14.11 -13.66 -20.04
CA GLY A 185 -14.04 -13.64 -21.50
C GLY A 185 -14.95 -12.61 -22.18
N ILE A 186 -15.44 -11.62 -21.44
CA ILE A 186 -16.20 -10.49 -21.99
C ILE A 186 -15.19 -9.41 -22.41
N PRO A 187 -15.35 -8.79 -23.60
CA PRO A 187 -14.50 -7.68 -24.01
C PRO A 187 -14.43 -6.59 -22.93
N ALA A 188 -13.24 -6.02 -22.72
CA ALA A 188 -13.08 -4.93 -21.77
C ALA A 188 -14.01 -3.76 -22.15
N PRO A 189 -14.69 -3.12 -21.19
CA PRO A 189 -15.53 -1.98 -21.48
C PRO A 189 -14.63 -0.81 -21.92
N SER A 190 -15.05 -0.07 -22.93
CA SER A 190 -14.37 1.16 -23.35
C SER A 190 -14.45 2.18 -22.21
N LEU A 191 -13.30 2.51 -21.60
CA LEU A 191 -13.21 3.61 -20.64
C LEU A 191 -13.49 4.94 -21.37
N GLN A 192 -14.16 5.88 -20.70
CA GLN A 192 -14.56 7.22 -21.21
C GLN A 192 -15.68 7.21 -22.27
N TYR A 193 -16.80 6.53 -22.01
CA TYR A 193 -18.01 6.72 -22.83
C TYR A 193 -18.74 7.99 -22.38
N GLU A 194 -18.84 8.98 -23.27
CA GLU A 194 -19.56 10.22 -23.00
C GLU A 194 -21.08 9.94 -22.98
N VAL A 195 -21.70 9.99 -21.80
CA VAL A 195 -23.15 9.84 -21.67
C VAL A 195 -23.78 11.21 -21.87
N LEU A 196 -24.25 11.50 -23.08
CA LEU A 196 -25.09 12.65 -23.34
C LEU A 196 -26.47 12.38 -22.73
N SER A 197 -26.80 13.05 -21.62
CA SER A 197 -28.17 13.13 -21.13
C SER A 197 -28.98 14.07 -22.03
N ALA A 198 -30.12 13.59 -22.52
CA ALA A 198 -31.09 14.38 -23.29
C ALA A 198 -31.81 15.42 -22.44
#